data_AF-A0A645HEB1-F1
#
_entry.id   AF-A0A645HEB1-F1
#
_cell.length_a   1.000
_cell.length_b   1.000
_cell.length_c   1.000
_cell.angle_alpha   90.00
_cell.angle_beta   90.00
_cell.angle_gamma   90.00
#
_symmetry.space_group_name_H-M   'P 1'
#
loop_
_entity.id
_entity.type
_entity.pdbx_description
1 polymer ?
#
loop_
_entity_poly.entity_id
_entity_poly.type
_entity_poly.pdbx_seq_one_letter_code
_entity_poly.pdbx_strand_id
1 'polypeptide(L)'
;MDIDYYVQFDYEAVKAIVDGLGGLKVEVPNDMNYDDPADDLHIHFKKGQAVKNGEDIVKLLRWRKNNKGGGYKEGDLGRIKMQQQIVKLGMEKVINGNIVANFLKLQSPITKYVKTSMTPKEMMYFANKAKDINSESIFFHTVPGNPKTMEGLSFFVINKDKLKEEIDLVMAEE
;
A
#
# COMPACT_ATOMS: atom_id res chain seq x y z
N MET A 1 -5.01 -17.80 -12.91
CA MET A 1 -5.55 -16.61 -12.23
C MET A 1 -5.70 -15.54 -13.28
N ASP A 2 -6.95 -15.21 -13.59
CA ASP A 2 -7.26 -14.09 -14.47
C ASP A 2 -7.45 -12.84 -13.60
N ILE A 3 -7.20 -11.66 -14.17
CA ILE A 3 -7.36 -10.37 -13.48
C ILE A 3 -8.56 -9.66 -14.08
N ASP A 4 -9.67 -9.59 -13.34
CA ASP A 4 -10.90 -8.94 -13.82
C ASP A 4 -10.76 -7.42 -13.88
N TYR A 5 -10.10 -6.83 -12.88
CA TYR A 5 -9.96 -5.38 -12.75
C TYR A 5 -8.56 -4.96 -12.32
N TYR A 6 -8.16 -3.76 -12.73
CA TYR A 6 -6.92 -3.14 -12.28
C TYR A 6 -7.16 -1.75 -11.67
N VAL A 7 -6.23 -1.35 -10.81
CA VAL A 7 -6.10 0.01 -10.31
C VAL A 7 -4.63 0.40 -10.40
N GLN A 8 -4.35 1.50 -11.09
CA GLN A 8 -3.03 2.08 -11.25
C GLN A 8 -3.06 3.52 -10.75
N PHE A 9 -2.07 3.90 -9.95
CA PHE A 9 -1.99 5.21 -9.32
C PHE A 9 -0.54 5.61 -9.07
N ASP A 10 -0.31 6.90 -8.84
CA ASP A 10 1.00 7.47 -8.47
C ASP A 10 0.96 8.07 -7.05
N TYR A 11 2.01 8.80 -6.67
CA TYR A 11 2.09 9.42 -5.35
C TYR A 11 1.05 10.54 -5.15
N GLU A 12 0.67 11.28 -6.20
CA GLU A 12 -0.33 12.34 -6.09
C GLU A 12 -1.72 11.77 -5.81
N ALA A 13 -2.02 10.60 -6.39
CA ALA A 13 -3.23 9.87 -6.04
C ALA A 13 -3.29 9.51 -4.55
N VAL A 14 -2.19 8.99 -3.99
CA VAL A 14 -2.13 8.63 -2.56
C VAL A 14 -2.36 9.85 -1.69
N LYS A 15 -1.69 10.97 -2.00
CA LYS A 15 -1.86 12.22 -1.23
C LYS A 15 -3.32 12.67 -1.25
N ALA A 16 -3.89 12.79 -2.45
CA ALA A 16 -5.26 13.28 -2.64
C ALA A 16 -6.31 12.37 -1.99
N ILE A 17 -6.12 11.05 -2.04
CA ILE A 17 -7.02 10.08 -1.39
C ILE A 17 -6.92 10.18 0.13
N VAL A 18 -5.71 10.20 0.69
CA VAL A 18 -5.51 10.31 2.15
C VAL A 18 -6.11 11.60 2.68
N ASP A 19 -5.82 12.73 2.03
CA ASP A 19 -6.32 14.03 2.45
C ASP A 19 -7.84 14.15 2.24
N GLY A 20 -8.38 13.60 1.15
CA GLY A 20 -9.82 13.53 0.89
C GLY A 20 -10.59 12.71 1.94
N LEU A 21 -9.95 11.70 2.54
CA LEU A 21 -10.50 10.95 3.67
C LEU A 21 -10.33 11.67 5.04
N GLY A 22 -9.73 12.86 5.06
CA GLY A 22 -9.42 13.60 6.29
C GLY A 22 -8.20 13.05 7.03
N GLY A 23 -7.25 12.46 6.30
CA GLY A 23 -6.00 11.91 6.82
C GLY A 23 -6.08 10.44 7.25
N LEU A 24 -4.94 9.77 7.28
CA LEU A 24 -4.78 8.36 7.65
C LEU A 24 -3.74 8.24 8.77
N LYS A 25 -4.17 7.87 9.98
CA LYS A 25 -3.24 7.74 11.12
C LYS A 25 -2.38 6.49 10.96
N VAL A 26 -1.08 6.66 10.81
CA VAL A 26 -0.10 5.56 10.73
C VAL A 26 1.03 5.82 11.71
N GLU A 27 1.40 4.80 12.47
CA GLU A 27 2.54 4.87 13.39
C GLU A 27 3.84 4.54 12.66
N VAL A 28 4.87 5.36 12.87
CA VAL A 28 6.19 5.19 12.27
C VAL A 28 6.92 4.01 12.95
N PRO A 29 7.28 2.94 12.22
CA PRO A 29 7.82 1.71 12.84
C PRO A 29 9.28 1.82 13.30
N ASN A 30 10.05 2.74 12.73
CA ASN A 30 11.49 2.89 12.96
C ASN A 30 11.90 4.36 12.91
N ASP A 31 13.06 4.71 13.49
CA ASP A 31 13.64 6.02 13.26
C ASP A 31 14.06 6.16 11.79
N MET A 32 13.49 7.16 11.12
CA MET A 32 13.72 7.43 9.70
C MET A 32 14.46 8.76 9.56
N ASN A 33 15.59 8.71 8.88
CA ASN A 33 16.40 9.87 8.54
C ASN A 33 17.00 9.65 7.15
N TYR A 34 16.29 10.11 6.14
CA TYR A 34 16.62 9.91 4.74
C TYR A 34 16.35 11.18 3.92
N ASP A 35 17.40 11.65 3.26
CA ASP A 35 17.37 12.73 2.28
C ASP A 35 17.80 12.19 0.91
N ASP A 36 17.05 12.54 -0.13
CA ASP A 36 17.37 12.29 -1.52
C ASP A 36 17.23 13.57 -2.34
N PRO A 37 18.32 14.34 -2.52
CA PRO A 37 18.28 15.61 -3.23
C PRO A 37 17.90 15.48 -4.71
N ALA A 38 18.10 14.31 -5.33
CA ALA A 38 17.72 14.09 -6.72
C ALA A 38 16.20 14.07 -6.92
N ASP A 39 15.47 13.71 -5.86
CA ASP A 39 14.05 13.45 -5.83
C ASP A 39 13.28 14.41 -4.89
N ASP A 40 13.97 15.46 -4.41
CA ASP A 40 13.50 16.44 -3.39
C ASP A 40 12.78 15.77 -2.20
N LEU A 41 13.31 14.62 -1.76
CA LEU A 41 12.68 13.79 -0.74
C LEU A 41 13.39 13.94 0.60
N HIS A 42 12.66 14.49 1.57
CA HIS A 42 13.12 14.69 2.94
C HIS A 42 12.24 13.93 3.94
N ILE A 43 12.82 12.90 4.58
CA ILE A 43 12.14 12.01 5.52
C ILE A 43 12.85 12.06 6.88
N HIS A 44 12.19 12.69 7.84
CA HIS A 44 12.67 12.78 9.22
C HIS A 44 11.52 12.42 10.18
N PHE A 45 11.45 11.15 10.56
CA PHE A 45 10.44 10.65 11.49
C PHE A 45 11.08 9.91 12.65
N LYS A 46 10.46 10.03 13.82
CA LYS A 46 10.82 9.23 14.99
C LYS A 46 9.94 8.00 15.10
N LYS A 47 10.51 6.89 15.57
CA LYS A 47 9.72 5.69 15.89
C LYS A 47 8.58 6.06 16.85
N GLY A 48 7.38 5.55 16.59
CA GLY A 48 6.17 5.82 17.37
C GLY A 48 5.48 7.15 17.02
N GLN A 49 6.08 8.00 16.18
CA GLN A 49 5.40 9.20 15.68
C GLN A 49 4.17 8.79 14.85
N ALA A 50 3.04 9.43 15.10
CA ALA A 50 1.85 9.26 14.28
C ALA A 50 1.85 10.28 13.13
N VAL A 51 1.86 9.81 11.89
CA VAL A 51 1.63 10.64 10.70
C VAL A 51 0.17 10.55 10.26
N LYS A 52 -0.30 11.54 9.51
CA LYS A 52 -1.73 11.66 9.13
C LYS A 52 -1.98 12.16 7.72
N ASN A 53 -1.20 13.12 7.23
CA ASN A 53 -1.44 13.76 5.94
C ASN A 53 -0.87 12.90 4.79
N GLY A 54 -1.36 13.14 3.58
CA GLY A 54 -0.96 12.42 2.39
C GLY A 54 0.54 12.47 2.08
N GLU A 55 1.17 13.63 2.26
CA GLU A 55 2.59 13.84 2.00
C GLU A 55 3.47 12.93 2.87
N ASP A 56 3.20 12.89 4.19
CA ASP A 56 3.94 12.06 5.13
C ASP A 56 3.66 10.56 4.91
N ILE A 57 2.45 10.20 4.47
CA ILE A 57 2.13 8.82 4.08
C ILE A 57 2.93 8.40 2.85
N VAL A 58 3.07 9.26 1.84
CA VAL A 58 3.93 8.99 0.68
C VAL A 58 5.40 8.83 1.11
N LYS A 59 5.89 9.66 2.03
CA LYS A 59 7.24 9.51 2.59
C LYS A 59 7.43 8.13 3.25
N LEU A 60 6.45 7.68 4.03
CA LEU A 60 6.47 6.33 4.61
C LEU A 60 6.50 5.21 3.55
N LEU A 61 5.72 5.35 2.48
CA LEU A 61 5.69 4.37 1.38
C LEU A 61 7.00 4.33 0.58
N ARG A 62 7.73 5.45 0.53
CA ARG A 62 9.01 5.60 -0.20
C ARG A 62 10.22 5.16 0.61
N TRP A 63 10.19 5.28 1.93
CA TRP A 63 11.34 4.97 2.78
C TRP A 63 11.76 3.49 2.70
N ARG A 64 13.07 3.24 2.71
CA ARG A 64 13.68 1.88 2.70
C ARG A 64 14.77 1.74 3.74
N LYS A 65 15.60 2.79 3.84
CA LYS A 65 16.80 2.86 4.68
C LYS A 65 17.16 4.32 4.96
N ASN A 66 17.99 4.55 5.96
CA ASN A 66 18.54 5.87 6.29
C ASN A 66 19.84 6.14 5.50
N ASN A 67 20.21 7.41 5.32
CA ASN A 67 21.47 7.74 4.62
C ASN A 67 22.70 7.22 5.38
N LYS A 68 22.66 7.20 6.72
CA LYS A 68 23.76 6.77 7.59
C LYS A 68 23.69 5.28 7.98
N GLY A 69 23.00 4.48 7.18
CA GLY A 69 22.78 3.05 7.48
C GLY A 69 21.62 2.81 8.44
N GLY A 70 21.21 1.54 8.54
CA GLY A 70 19.93 1.17 9.14
C GLY A 70 18.77 1.32 8.16
N GLY A 71 17.69 0.58 8.40
CA GLY A 71 16.57 0.47 7.46
C GLY A 71 15.66 -0.69 7.84
N TYR A 72 14.77 -1.08 6.93
CA TYR A 72 14.11 -2.36 7.06
C TYR A 72 15.15 -3.49 7.06
N LYS A 73 15.12 -4.35 8.09
CA LYS A 73 16.01 -5.52 8.18
C LYS A 73 15.87 -6.45 6.99
N GLU A 74 14.66 -6.52 6.44
CA GLU A 74 14.30 -7.37 5.30
C GLU A 74 14.36 -6.60 3.96
N GLY A 75 14.92 -5.38 3.94
CA GLY A 75 15.01 -4.55 2.75
C GLY A 75 13.63 -4.25 2.14
N ASP A 76 13.47 -4.56 0.85
CA ASP A 76 12.23 -4.29 0.12
C ASP A 76 11.03 -5.08 0.66
N LEU A 77 11.23 -6.24 1.27
CA LEU A 77 10.13 -6.99 1.91
C LEU A 77 9.55 -6.21 3.10
N GLY A 78 10.39 -5.52 3.88
CA GLY A 78 9.92 -4.66 4.96
C GLY A 78 9.13 -3.44 4.44
N ARG A 79 9.53 -2.91 3.28
CA ARG A 79 8.76 -1.85 2.60
C ARG A 79 7.41 -2.37 2.09
N ILE A 80 7.37 -3.56 1.50
CA ILE A 80 6.11 -4.21 1.08
C ILE A 80 5.16 -4.36 2.27
N LYS A 81 5.65 -4.82 3.42
CA LYS A 81 4.85 -4.92 4.66
C LYS A 81 4.25 -3.56 5.08
N MET A 82 5.03 -2.49 5.00
CA MET A 82 4.55 -1.14 5.28
C MET A 82 3.46 -0.70 4.30
N GLN A 83 3.64 -0.99 3.01
CA GLN A 83 2.66 -0.67 1.97
C GLN A 83 1.35 -1.43 2.20
N GLN A 84 1.42 -2.74 2.50
CA GLN A 84 0.26 -3.57 2.85
C GLN A 84 -0.48 -3.04 4.08
N GLN A 85 0.25 -2.64 5.13
CA GLN A 85 -0.34 -2.03 6.32
C GLN A 85 -1.09 -0.73 6.01
N ILE A 86 -0.52 0.14 5.17
CA ILE A 86 -1.17 1.40 4.77
C ILE A 86 -2.43 1.13 3.94
N VAL A 87 -2.38 0.16 3.01
CA VAL A 87 -3.56 -0.26 2.24
C VAL A 87 -4.66 -0.79 3.18
N LYS A 88 -4.30 -1.66 4.14
CA LYS A 88 -5.24 -2.20 5.14
C LYS A 88 -5.92 -1.10 5.94
N LEU A 89 -5.14 -0.16 6.51
CA LEU A 89 -5.68 0.96 7.28
C LEU A 89 -6.56 1.88 6.42
N GLY A 90 -6.20 2.07 5.14
CA GLY A 90 -7.01 2.81 4.18
C GLY A 90 -8.35 2.14 3.91
N MET A 91 -8.35 0.82 3.68
CA MET A 91 -9.57 0.02 3.50
C MET A 91 -10.45 0.10 4.74
N GLU A 92 -9.90 -0.13 5.94
CA GLU A 92 -10.62 -0.02 7.21
C GLU A 92 -11.26 1.35 7.39
N LYS A 93 -10.53 2.43 7.06
CA LYS A 93 -11.06 3.80 7.16
C LYS A 93 -12.22 4.04 6.19
N VAL A 94 -12.17 3.48 4.99
CA VAL A 94 -13.25 3.60 4.01
C VAL A 94 -14.48 2.79 4.44
N ILE A 95 -14.27 1.54 4.86
CA ILE A 95 -15.31 0.57 5.20
C ILE A 95 -16.03 0.92 6.50
N ASN A 96 -15.30 1.30 7.55
CA ASN A 96 -15.87 1.67 8.85
C ASN A 96 -16.53 3.06 8.84
N GLY A 97 -16.30 3.84 7.77
CA GLY A 97 -16.92 5.14 7.57
C GLY A 97 -18.26 5.08 6.84
N ASN A 98 -18.83 6.26 6.55
CA ASN A 98 -19.96 6.34 5.64
C ASN A 98 -19.45 6.17 4.19
N ILE A 99 -19.64 4.98 3.62
CA ILE A 99 -19.17 4.64 2.27
C ILE A 99 -19.67 5.60 1.20
N VAL A 100 -20.94 6.03 1.26
CA VAL A 100 -21.49 6.99 0.27
C VAL A 100 -20.75 8.32 0.37
N ALA A 101 -20.58 8.84 1.59
CA ALA A 101 -19.85 10.09 1.80
C ALA A 101 -18.38 9.98 1.39
N ASN A 102 -17.72 8.86 1.68
CA ASN A 102 -16.34 8.59 1.27
C ASN A 102 -16.22 8.52 -0.25
N PHE A 103 -17.15 7.84 -0.93
CA PHE A 103 -17.19 7.77 -2.38
C PHE A 103 -17.31 9.16 -3.01
N LEU A 104 -18.22 10.00 -2.51
CA LEU A 104 -18.37 11.39 -2.98
C LEU A 104 -17.10 12.23 -2.77
N LYS A 105 -16.44 12.09 -1.61
CA LYS A 105 -15.16 12.78 -1.32
C LYS A 105 -14.03 12.30 -2.24
N LEU A 106 -13.99 11.02 -2.56
CA LEU A 106 -12.93 10.39 -3.35
C LEU A 106 -13.16 10.42 -4.85
N GLN A 107 -14.36 10.78 -5.32
CA GLN A 107 -14.68 10.80 -6.75
C GLN A 107 -13.70 11.65 -7.56
N SER A 108 -13.41 12.88 -7.11
CA SER A 108 -12.50 13.79 -7.80
C SER A 108 -11.05 13.29 -7.77
N PRO A 109 -10.46 12.93 -6.61
CA PRO A 109 -9.14 12.30 -6.54
C PRO A 109 -8.99 11.06 -7.44
N ILE A 110 -9.95 10.14 -7.39
CA ILE A 110 -9.92 8.91 -8.18
C ILE A 110 -9.96 9.24 -9.67
N THR A 111 -10.90 10.07 -10.11
CA THR A 111 -11.05 10.41 -11.54
C THR A 111 -9.81 11.11 -12.10
N LYS A 112 -9.13 11.92 -11.28
CA LYS A 112 -7.98 12.71 -11.73
C LYS A 112 -6.66 11.95 -11.70
N TYR A 113 -6.43 11.12 -10.68
CA TYR A 113 -5.10 10.54 -10.41
C TYR A 113 -5.06 9.01 -10.49
N VAL A 114 -6.21 8.33 -10.59
CA VAL A 114 -6.30 6.87 -10.64
C VAL A 114 -6.77 6.42 -12.02
N LYS A 115 -6.06 5.45 -12.60
CA LYS A 115 -6.50 4.71 -13.79
C LYS A 115 -7.03 3.37 -13.33
N THR A 116 -8.25 3.04 -13.72
CA THR A 116 -8.89 1.77 -13.36
C THR A 116 -9.79 1.29 -14.48
N SER A 117 -9.98 -0.03 -14.59
CA SER A 117 -11.00 -0.62 -15.45
C SER A 117 -12.39 -0.66 -14.79
N MET A 118 -12.49 -0.37 -13.49
CA MET A 118 -13.78 -0.38 -12.78
C MET A 118 -14.59 0.88 -13.11
N THR A 119 -15.87 0.67 -13.38
CA THR A 119 -16.87 1.74 -13.43
C THR A 119 -17.18 2.27 -12.02
N PRO A 120 -17.70 3.51 -11.90
CA PRO A 120 -18.21 4.04 -10.63
C PRO A 120 -19.23 3.12 -9.94
N LYS A 121 -20.06 2.41 -10.72
CA LYS A 121 -21.07 1.49 -10.21
C LYS A 121 -20.44 0.24 -9.60
N GLU A 122 -19.42 -0.34 -10.26
CA GLU A 122 -18.68 -1.49 -9.74
C GLU A 122 -17.90 -1.13 -8.47
N MET A 123 -17.22 0.02 -8.45
CA MET A 123 -16.54 0.51 -7.24
C MET A 123 -17.51 0.62 -6.06
N MET A 124 -18.69 1.20 -6.28
CA MET A 124 -19.70 1.33 -5.22
C MET A 124 -20.29 -0.03 -4.81
N TYR A 125 -20.44 -0.96 -5.75
CA TYR A 125 -20.88 -2.32 -5.46
C TYR A 125 -19.88 -3.03 -4.53
N PHE A 126 -18.59 -3.05 -4.88
CA PHE A 126 -17.55 -3.67 -4.06
C PHE A 126 -17.38 -2.98 -2.71
N ALA A 127 -17.42 -1.64 -2.68
CA ALA A 127 -17.34 -0.91 -1.41
C ALA A 127 -18.48 -1.32 -0.46
N ASN A 128 -19.72 -1.47 -0.95
CA ASN A 128 -20.82 -1.94 -0.11
C ASN A 128 -20.65 -3.39 0.35
N LYS A 129 -20.15 -4.29 -0.51
CA LYS A 129 -19.84 -5.67 -0.12
C LYS A 129 -18.75 -5.74 0.94
N ALA A 130 -17.77 -4.85 0.86
CA ALA A 130 -16.68 -4.79 1.82
C ALA A 130 -17.12 -4.39 3.24
N LYS A 131 -18.32 -3.81 3.43
CA LYS A 131 -18.88 -3.52 4.78
C LYS A 131 -19.05 -4.76 5.65
N ASP A 132 -19.35 -5.89 5.02
CA ASP A 132 -19.60 -7.13 5.72
C ASP A 132 -18.31 -7.92 5.96
N ILE A 133 -17.17 -7.43 5.44
CA ILE A 133 -15.86 -8.05 5.62
C ILE A 133 -15.25 -7.57 6.93
N ASN A 134 -14.92 -8.52 7.82
CA ASN A 134 -14.06 -8.25 8.96
C ASN A 134 -12.65 -7.94 8.44
N SER A 135 -12.04 -6.82 8.86
CA SER A 135 -10.69 -6.45 8.41
C SER A 135 -9.61 -7.43 8.88
N GLU A 136 -9.89 -8.24 9.89
CA GLU A 136 -9.04 -9.37 10.29
C GLU A 136 -9.02 -10.50 9.25
N SER A 137 -10.05 -10.59 8.42
CA SER A 137 -10.16 -11.55 7.30
C SER A 137 -9.55 -11.04 6.00
N ILE A 138 -8.87 -9.89 6.02
CA ILE A 138 -8.10 -9.39 4.87
C ILE A 138 -6.66 -9.85 5.01
N PHE A 139 -6.27 -10.78 4.13
CA PHE A 139 -4.92 -11.34 4.07
C PHE A 139 -4.11 -10.70 2.94
N PHE A 140 -2.84 -10.43 3.23
CA PHE A 140 -1.87 -9.94 2.24
C PHE A 140 -0.80 -11.01 2.04
N HIS A 141 -0.67 -11.48 0.81
CA HIS A 141 0.35 -12.44 0.43
C HIS A 141 1.46 -11.74 -0.32
N THR A 142 2.70 -12.18 -0.10
CA THR A 142 3.88 -11.69 -0.84
C THR A 142 4.46 -12.87 -1.59
N VAL A 143 4.73 -12.70 -2.90
CA VAL A 143 5.31 -13.75 -3.73
C VAL A 143 6.55 -14.32 -3.04
N PRO A 144 6.60 -15.64 -2.77
CA PRO A 144 7.70 -16.23 -2.03
C PRO A 144 8.95 -16.26 -2.90
N GLY A 145 10.08 -15.88 -2.30
CA GLY A 145 11.34 -15.79 -3.01
C GLY A 145 12.44 -15.18 -2.15
N ASN A 146 13.63 -15.05 -2.74
CA ASN A 146 14.78 -14.47 -2.06
C ASN A 146 15.54 -13.52 -2.99
N PRO A 147 16.14 -12.44 -2.44
CA PRO A 147 17.07 -11.62 -3.20
C PRO A 147 18.32 -12.45 -3.59
N LYS A 148 18.77 -12.30 -4.84
CA LYS A 148 19.98 -12.93 -5.36
C LYS A 148 20.70 -11.97 -6.28
N THR A 149 22.02 -11.85 -6.11
CA THR A 149 22.87 -11.13 -7.05
C THR A 149 23.33 -12.08 -8.15
N MET A 150 23.09 -11.73 -9.40
CA MET A 150 23.51 -12.48 -10.58
C MET A 150 24.14 -11.49 -11.56
N GLU A 151 25.37 -11.76 -12.00
CA GLU A 151 26.11 -10.89 -12.95
C GLU A 151 26.20 -9.42 -12.49
N GLY A 152 26.28 -9.18 -11.18
CA GLY A 152 26.34 -7.83 -10.60
C GLY A 152 24.99 -7.10 -10.48
N LEU A 153 23.89 -7.71 -10.95
CA LEU A 153 22.54 -7.18 -10.83
C LEU A 153 21.78 -7.86 -9.69
N SER A 154 20.91 -7.09 -9.02
CA SER A 154 20.06 -7.59 -7.93
C SER A 154 18.73 -8.08 -8.48
N PHE A 155 18.38 -9.34 -8.20
CA PHE A 155 17.11 -9.96 -8.59
C PHE A 155 16.34 -10.46 -7.38
N PHE A 156 15.01 -10.54 -7.48
CA PHE A 156 14.21 -11.32 -6.55
C PHE A 156 13.83 -12.64 -7.24
N VAL A 157 14.42 -13.75 -6.77
CA VAL A 157 14.22 -15.07 -7.38
C VAL A 157 13.06 -15.77 -6.68
N ILE A 158 12.02 -16.02 -7.46
CA ILE A 158 10.77 -16.63 -7.02
C ILE A 158 10.98 -18.11 -6.68
N ASN A 159 10.46 -18.55 -5.55
CA ASN A 159 10.30 -19.97 -5.24
C ASN A 159 9.00 -20.47 -5.89
N LYS A 160 9.13 -21.21 -6.99
CA LYS A 160 7.98 -21.66 -7.80
C LYS A 160 7.07 -22.65 -7.07
N ASP A 161 7.65 -23.54 -6.26
CA ASP A 161 6.88 -24.56 -5.54
C ASP A 161 5.99 -23.89 -4.49
N LYS A 162 6.57 -23.01 -3.68
CA LYS A 162 5.80 -22.20 -2.72
C LYS A 162 4.82 -21.25 -3.39
N LEU A 163 5.18 -20.66 -4.53
CA LEU A 163 4.26 -19.77 -5.25
C LEU A 163 3.01 -20.54 -5.70
N LYS A 164 3.16 -21.80 -6.14
CA LYS A 164 2.02 -22.62 -6.50
C LYS A 164 1.10 -22.87 -5.31
N GLU A 165 1.66 -23.23 -4.16
CA GLU A 165 0.89 -23.40 -2.91
C GLU A 165 0.14 -22.11 -2.52
N GLU A 166 0.80 -20.95 -2.61
CA GLU A 166 0.17 -19.65 -2.32
C GLU A 166 -0.96 -19.31 -3.31
N ILE A 167 -0.79 -19.60 -4.60
CA ILE A 167 -1.85 -19.40 -5.60
C ILE A 167 -3.03 -20.33 -5.32
N ASP A 168 -2.77 -21.61 -5.06
CA ASP A 168 -3.82 -22.58 -4.78
C ASP A 168 -4.62 -22.20 -3.52
N LEU A 169 -3.97 -21.63 -2.50
CA LEU A 169 -4.65 -21.08 -1.32
C LEU A 169 -5.58 -19.91 -1.66
N VAL A 170 -5.10 -18.92 -2.43
CA VAL A 170 -5.90 -17.75 -2.82
C VAL A 170 -7.09 -18.14 -3.70
N MET A 171 -6.91 -19.15 -4.59
CA MET A 171 -7.97 -19.60 -5.49
C MET A 171 -8.95 -20.60 -4.84
N ALA A 172 -8.56 -21.29 -3.77
CA ALA A 172 -9.44 -22.24 -3.07
C ALA A 172 -10.48 -21.56 -2.15
N GLU A 173 -10.36 -20.24 -1.95
CA GLU A 173 -11.33 -19.43 -1.19
C GLU A 173 -12.48 -18.86 -2.07
N GLU A 174 -12.56 -19.25 -3.35
CA GLU A 174 -13.70 -18.98 -4.26
C GLU A 174 -14.79 -20.06 -4.19
#